data_AF-A0A661KSV0-F1
#
_entry.id   AF-A0A661KSV0-F1
#
_cell.length_a   1.000
_cell.length_b   1.000
_cell.length_c   1.000
_cell.angle_alpha   90.00
_cell.angle_beta   90.00
_cell.angle_gamma   90.00
#
_symmetry.space_group_name_H-M   'P 1'
#
loop_
_entity.id
_entity.type
_entity.pdbx_description
1 polymer ?
#
loop_
_entity_poly.entity_id
_entity_poly.type
_entity_poly.pdbx_seq_one_letter_code
_entity_poly.pdbx_strand_id
1 'polypeptide(L)'
;MTIQCPVCKMQFCSIHFDKWFDPDRYNWDRSSWALAQYCSEQFDKWWNPNEFNWTDASIELAHFCSKYFDKWWNPNRFNRFAYSWALPQYCSEYFDKWWNSSKFNWTEYSQTLAKYCSKFFDKWFDPDRYNWKGASWALAQYCSKYFDKWWDSFKFDINQIGFLKMYCSEYEHIWRKDLQLRVLFR
;
A
#
# COMPACT_ATOMS: atom_id res chain seq x y z
N MET A 1 2.29 -19.51 25.13
CA MET A 1 2.66 -20.85 24.65
C MET A 1 3.16 -20.69 23.22
N THR A 2 4.38 -21.12 22.91
CA THR A 2 4.95 -21.04 21.57
C THR A 2 4.39 -22.18 20.72
N ILE A 3 3.72 -21.85 19.61
CA ILE A 3 3.21 -22.84 18.66
C ILE A 3 4.41 -23.45 17.94
N GLN A 4 4.67 -24.73 18.19
CA GLN A 4 5.73 -25.49 17.51
C GLN A 4 5.14 -26.74 16.88
N CYS A 5 5.58 -27.02 15.66
CA CYS A 5 5.23 -28.24 14.98
C CYS A 5 5.71 -29.47 15.77
N PRO A 6 4.84 -30.45 16.07
CA PRO A 6 5.23 -31.64 16.83
C PRO A 6 6.24 -32.50 16.06
N VAL A 7 6.25 -32.42 14.72
CA VAL A 7 7.09 -33.22 13.83
C VAL A 7 8.49 -32.62 13.68
N CYS A 8 8.58 -31.38 13.17
CA CYS A 8 9.87 -30.75 12.81
C CYS A 8 10.33 -29.66 13.79
N LYS A 9 9.57 -29.38 14.86
CA LYS A 9 9.85 -28.35 15.89
C LYS A 9 9.88 -26.90 15.40
N MET A 10 9.73 -26.66 14.10
CA MET A 10 9.59 -25.33 13.52
C MET A 10 8.30 -24.65 13.98
N GLN A 11 8.36 -23.35 14.25
CA GLN A 11 7.16 -22.55 14.52
C GLN A 11 6.34 -22.38 13.24
N PHE A 12 5.01 -22.44 13.37
CA PHE A 12 4.06 -22.24 12.26
C PHE A 12 4.40 -23.05 11.00
N CYS A 13 4.78 -24.32 11.17
CA CYS A 13 5.16 -25.18 10.05
C CYS A 13 3.98 -25.43 9.11
N SER A 14 4.02 -24.87 7.90
CA SER A 14 2.98 -25.08 6.89
C SER A 14 2.92 -26.50 6.35
N ILE A 15 4.04 -27.24 6.32
CA ILE A 15 4.09 -28.62 5.82
C ILE A 15 3.26 -29.57 6.71
N HIS A 16 3.35 -29.39 8.03
CA HIS A 16 2.62 -30.21 9.00
C HIS A 16 1.46 -29.43 9.63
N PHE A 17 0.81 -28.56 8.85
CA PHE A 17 -0.24 -27.65 9.31
C PHE A 17 -1.30 -28.37 10.15
N ASP A 18 -1.86 -29.45 9.61
CA ASP A 18 -2.93 -30.24 10.24
C ASP A 18 -2.49 -30.99 11.51
N LYS A 19 -1.19 -30.97 11.85
CA LYS A 19 -0.66 -31.62 13.07
C LYS A 19 -0.59 -30.69 14.27
N TRP A 20 -0.66 -29.39 14.06
CA TRP A 20 -0.54 -28.41 15.15
C TRP A 20 -1.66 -27.36 15.14
N PHE A 21 -2.28 -27.09 13.99
CA PHE A 21 -3.33 -26.10 13.91
C PHE A 21 -4.65 -26.67 14.43
N ASP A 22 -5.15 -26.03 15.49
CA ASP A 22 -6.47 -26.26 16.05
C ASP A 22 -7.11 -24.87 16.20
N PRO A 23 -8.15 -24.53 15.41
CA PRO A 23 -8.74 -23.20 15.40
C PRO A 23 -9.32 -22.79 16.76
N ASP A 24 -9.78 -23.75 17.57
CA ASP A 24 -10.39 -23.48 18.88
C ASP A 24 -9.32 -23.20 19.96
N ARG A 25 -8.07 -23.60 19.70
CA ARG A 25 -6.92 -23.39 20.60
C ARG A 25 -5.93 -22.36 20.08
N TYR A 26 -6.12 -21.87 18.86
CA TYR A 26 -5.23 -20.93 18.22
C TYR A 26 -5.38 -19.54 18.82
N ASN A 27 -4.27 -18.87 19.12
CA ASN A 27 -4.30 -17.48 19.59
C ASN A 27 -4.46 -16.52 18.40
N TRP A 28 -5.69 -16.37 17.92
CA TRP A 28 -6.01 -15.51 16.79
C TRP A 28 -5.58 -14.06 17.02
N ASP A 29 -5.85 -13.53 18.22
CA ASP A 29 -5.50 -12.16 18.61
C ASP A 29 -4.00 -11.88 18.41
N ARG A 30 -3.11 -12.72 18.94
CA ARG A 30 -1.67 -12.44 18.91
C ARG A 30 -0.90 -13.08 17.75
N SER A 31 -1.52 -14.00 17.02
CA SER A 31 -0.80 -14.84 16.06
C SER A 31 -1.41 -14.90 14.66
N SER A 32 -2.56 -14.28 14.39
CA SER A 32 -3.16 -14.24 13.04
C SER A 32 -2.17 -13.91 11.91
N TRP A 33 -1.24 -12.96 12.16
CA TRP A 33 -0.19 -12.57 11.22
C TRP A 33 0.67 -13.76 10.77
N ALA A 34 0.94 -14.72 11.66
CA ALA A 34 1.79 -15.86 11.40
C ALA A 34 1.13 -16.89 10.47
N LEU A 35 -0.21 -17.02 10.51
CA LEU A 35 -0.94 -17.84 9.54
C LEU A 35 -0.82 -17.26 8.15
N ALA A 36 -1.00 -15.94 8.00
CA ALA A 36 -0.85 -15.26 6.73
C ALA A 36 0.60 -15.35 6.21
N GLN A 37 1.60 -15.14 7.06
CA GLN A 37 3.01 -15.13 6.65
C GLN A 37 3.58 -16.52 6.36
N TYR A 38 3.35 -17.49 7.24
CA TYR A 38 4.02 -18.79 7.16
C TYR A 38 3.13 -19.88 6.56
N CYS A 39 1.81 -19.70 6.61
CA CYS A 39 0.82 -20.69 6.20
C CYS A 39 -0.13 -20.16 5.11
N SER A 40 0.29 -19.19 4.30
CA SER A 40 -0.52 -18.66 3.19
C SER A 40 -0.98 -19.75 2.22
N GLU A 41 -0.16 -20.77 1.97
CA GLU A 41 -0.55 -21.92 1.11
C GLU A 41 -1.69 -22.77 1.70
N GLN A 42 -1.97 -22.64 3.00
CA GLN A 42 -3.08 -23.31 3.68
C GLN A 42 -4.26 -22.36 3.96
N PHE A 43 -4.33 -21.21 3.25
CA PHE A 43 -5.32 -20.16 3.48
C PHE A 43 -6.74 -20.68 3.68
N ASP A 44 -7.21 -21.56 2.80
CA ASP A 44 -8.57 -22.10 2.86
C ASP A 44 -8.86 -22.97 4.09
N LYS A 45 -7.83 -23.46 4.79
CA LYS A 45 -7.99 -24.24 6.02
C LYS A 45 -8.14 -23.38 7.26
N TRP A 46 -7.48 -22.22 7.30
CA TRP A 46 -7.46 -21.37 8.48
C TRP A 46 -8.24 -20.08 8.31
N TRP A 47 -8.62 -19.70 7.10
CA TRP A 47 -9.29 -18.42 6.90
C TRP A 47 -10.65 -18.39 7.62
N ASN A 48 -10.72 -17.60 8.69
CA ASN A 48 -11.95 -17.27 9.37
C ASN A 48 -11.98 -15.75 9.62
N PRO A 49 -12.81 -14.98 8.89
CA PRO A 49 -12.83 -13.53 9.02
C PRO A 49 -13.30 -13.08 10.41
N ASN A 50 -14.06 -13.89 11.16
CA ASN A 50 -14.57 -13.50 12.48
C ASN A 50 -13.56 -13.71 13.60
N GLU A 51 -12.60 -14.63 13.42
CA GLU A 51 -11.54 -14.88 14.40
C GLU A 51 -10.28 -14.07 14.09
N PHE A 52 -10.00 -13.82 12.80
CA PHE A 52 -8.77 -13.14 12.37
C PHE A 52 -8.58 -11.76 13.02
N ASN A 53 -7.37 -11.48 13.52
CA ASN A 53 -7.03 -10.16 14.06
C ASN A 53 -6.84 -9.14 12.92
N TRP A 54 -7.92 -8.47 12.56
CA TRP A 54 -7.90 -7.40 11.56
C TRP A 54 -7.08 -6.19 11.97
N THR A 55 -7.05 -5.86 13.26
CA THR A 55 -6.42 -4.64 13.77
C THR A 55 -4.92 -4.69 13.55
N ASP A 56 -4.28 -5.77 13.98
CA ASP A 56 -2.82 -5.87 13.97
C ASP A 56 -2.26 -6.74 12.85
N ALA A 57 -3.08 -7.61 12.24
CA ALA A 57 -2.60 -8.58 11.25
C ALA A 57 -3.16 -8.41 9.82
N SER A 58 -3.99 -7.39 9.56
CA SER A 58 -4.57 -7.24 8.21
C SER A 58 -3.55 -6.88 7.12
N ILE A 59 -2.38 -6.33 7.48
CA ILE A 59 -1.30 -6.06 6.53
C ILE A 59 -0.70 -7.34 5.94
N GLU A 60 -0.60 -8.40 6.74
CA GLU A 60 -0.06 -9.68 6.30
C GLU A 60 -0.97 -10.36 5.28
N LEU A 61 -2.28 -10.10 5.32
CA LEU A 61 -3.20 -10.53 4.26
C LEU A 61 -2.86 -9.89 2.93
N ALA A 62 -2.58 -8.58 2.92
CA ALA A 62 -2.17 -7.87 1.71
C ALA A 62 -0.81 -8.38 1.22
N HIS A 63 0.16 -8.55 2.11
CA HIS A 63 1.53 -8.90 1.74
C HIS A 63 1.69 -10.36 1.30
N PHE A 64 1.15 -11.32 2.07
CA PHE A 64 1.41 -12.74 1.89
C PHE A 64 0.22 -13.52 1.32
N CYS A 65 -0.99 -12.95 1.39
CA CYS A 65 -2.22 -13.59 0.92
C CYS A 65 -2.91 -12.79 -0.21
N SER A 66 -2.17 -11.97 -0.97
CA SER A 66 -2.73 -11.19 -2.08
C SER A 66 -3.43 -12.07 -3.13
N LYS A 67 -2.94 -13.29 -3.38
CA LYS A 67 -3.59 -14.24 -4.30
C LYS A 67 -5.01 -14.68 -3.85
N TYR A 68 -5.36 -14.47 -2.59
CA TYR A 68 -6.69 -14.74 -2.02
C TYR A 68 -7.50 -13.47 -1.76
N PHE A 69 -7.14 -12.36 -2.42
CA PHE A 69 -7.75 -11.05 -2.20
C PHE A 69 -9.28 -11.09 -2.12
N ASP A 70 -9.93 -11.77 -3.07
CA ASP A 70 -11.40 -11.84 -3.11
C ASP A 70 -12.05 -12.58 -1.95
N LYS A 71 -11.29 -13.41 -1.22
CA LYS A 71 -11.78 -14.15 -0.05
C LYS A 71 -11.68 -13.33 1.24
N TRP A 72 -10.58 -12.57 1.41
CA TRP A 72 -10.39 -11.79 2.63
C TRP A 72 -10.79 -10.33 2.49
N TRP A 73 -10.87 -9.77 1.29
CA TRP A 73 -11.07 -8.34 1.15
C TRP A 73 -12.39 -7.89 1.80
N ASN A 74 -12.26 -7.07 2.84
CA ASN A 74 -13.38 -6.41 3.49
C ASN A 74 -13.01 -4.96 3.81
N PRO A 75 -13.60 -3.97 3.12
CA PRO A 75 -13.22 -2.57 3.27
C PRO A 75 -13.58 -1.98 4.64
N ASN A 76 -14.42 -2.64 5.43
CA ASN A 76 -14.82 -2.23 6.77
C ASN A 76 -14.01 -2.91 7.87
N ARG A 77 -13.25 -3.97 7.56
CA ARG A 77 -12.40 -4.67 8.54
C ARG A 77 -10.91 -4.40 8.35
N PHE A 78 -10.44 -4.24 7.10
CA PHE A 78 -9.03 -3.94 6.85
C PHE A 78 -8.59 -2.65 7.56
N ASN A 79 -7.48 -2.70 8.31
CA ASN A 79 -6.95 -1.55 9.04
C ASN A 79 -6.29 -0.54 8.08
N ARG A 80 -7.13 0.26 7.43
CA ARG A 80 -6.71 1.29 6.46
C ARG A 80 -5.93 2.43 7.12
N PHE A 81 -6.18 2.69 8.41
CA PHE A 81 -5.49 3.76 9.12
C PHE A 81 -4.00 3.46 9.23
N ALA A 82 -3.65 2.25 9.67
CA ALA A 82 -2.27 1.81 9.81
C ALA A 82 -1.62 1.36 8.49
N TYR A 83 -2.41 0.77 7.56
CA TYR A 83 -1.86 -0.02 6.45
C TYR A 83 -2.39 0.36 5.06
N SER A 84 -2.90 1.58 4.86
CA SER A 84 -3.37 2.00 3.53
C SER A 84 -2.29 1.99 2.45
N TRP A 85 -1.00 2.04 2.81
CA TRP A 85 0.12 1.85 1.88
C TRP A 85 0.27 0.41 1.36
N ALA A 86 -0.21 -0.58 2.10
CA ALA A 86 -0.01 -1.99 1.76
C ALA A 86 -0.83 -2.41 0.54
N LEU A 87 -2.03 -1.84 0.36
CA LEU A 87 -2.90 -2.16 -0.78
C LEU A 87 -2.32 -1.69 -2.12
N PRO A 88 -1.81 -0.43 -2.27
CA PRO A 88 -1.03 -0.04 -3.43
C PRO A 88 0.15 -0.98 -3.70
N GLN A 89 0.92 -1.35 -2.67
CA GLN A 89 2.17 -2.09 -2.86
C GLN A 89 1.94 -3.56 -3.24
N TYR A 90 1.07 -4.26 -2.52
CA TYR A 90 0.91 -5.71 -2.65
C TYR A 90 -0.37 -6.15 -3.36
N CYS A 91 -1.34 -5.25 -3.52
CA CYS A 91 -2.65 -5.54 -4.11
C CYS A 91 -3.02 -4.58 -5.25
N SER A 92 -2.04 -3.97 -5.94
CA SER A 92 -2.31 -3.04 -7.05
C SER A 92 -3.10 -3.66 -8.19
N GLU A 93 -3.04 -4.99 -8.39
CA GLU A 93 -3.86 -5.67 -9.39
C GLU A 93 -5.37 -5.61 -9.08
N TYR A 94 -5.74 -5.47 -7.81
CA TYR A 94 -7.13 -5.35 -7.34
C TYR A 94 -7.56 -3.89 -7.11
N PHE A 95 -6.86 -2.92 -7.71
CA PHE A 95 -7.09 -1.49 -7.49
C PHE A 95 -8.57 -1.10 -7.51
N ASP A 96 -9.31 -1.52 -8.53
CA ASP A 96 -10.73 -1.17 -8.69
C ASP A 96 -11.64 -1.74 -7.58
N LYS A 97 -11.19 -2.76 -6.83
CA LYS A 97 -11.94 -3.34 -5.71
C LYS A 97 -11.69 -2.63 -4.39
N TRP A 98 -10.46 -2.15 -4.15
CA TRP A 98 -10.12 -1.53 -2.87
C TRP A 98 -10.06 -0.01 -2.88
N TRP A 99 -9.92 0.59 -4.06
CA TRP A 99 -9.74 2.02 -4.20
C TRP A 99 -10.95 2.78 -3.68
N ASN A 100 -10.66 3.71 -2.77
CA ASN A 100 -11.65 4.64 -2.25
C ASN A 100 -10.92 5.90 -1.78
N SER A 101 -11.04 6.97 -2.57
CA SER A 101 -10.35 8.25 -2.31
C SER A 101 -10.70 8.87 -0.96
N SER A 102 -11.94 8.71 -0.46
CA SER A 102 -12.33 9.26 0.85
C SER A 102 -11.81 8.47 2.05
N LYS A 103 -11.39 7.21 1.84
CA LYS A 103 -10.82 6.34 2.87
C LYS A 103 -9.30 6.17 2.78
N PHE A 104 -8.64 6.84 1.84
CA PHE A 104 -7.19 6.74 1.65
C PHE A 104 -6.44 7.75 2.53
N ASN A 105 -5.35 7.33 3.18
CA ASN A 105 -4.50 8.24 3.95
C ASN A 105 -3.54 8.98 3.02
N TRP A 106 -4.03 10.09 2.47
CA TRP A 106 -3.28 10.94 1.55
C TRP A 106 -2.02 11.52 2.17
N THR A 107 -2.10 11.97 3.43
CA THR A 107 -0.98 12.60 4.13
C THR A 107 0.22 11.67 4.22
N GLU A 108 0.02 10.43 4.64
CA GLU A 108 1.15 9.52 4.87
C GLU A 108 1.58 8.76 3.61
N TYR A 109 0.64 8.47 2.69
CA TYR A 109 0.86 7.43 1.67
C TYR A 109 0.58 7.84 0.22
N SER A 110 0.39 9.13 -0.09
CA SER A 110 0.22 9.61 -1.48
C SER A 110 1.28 9.07 -2.46
N GLN A 111 2.54 9.03 -2.04
CA GLN A 111 3.68 8.50 -2.81
C GLN A 111 3.50 7.03 -3.22
N THR A 112 2.75 6.24 -2.45
CA THR A 112 2.56 4.81 -2.72
C THR A 112 1.64 4.59 -3.92
N LEU A 113 0.67 5.49 -4.14
CA LEU A 113 -0.17 5.48 -5.34
C LEU A 113 0.64 5.83 -6.58
N ALA A 114 1.51 6.84 -6.49
CA ALA A 114 2.40 7.19 -7.59
C ALA A 114 3.36 6.04 -7.92
N LYS A 115 3.97 5.41 -6.90
CA LYS A 115 4.95 4.34 -7.10
C LYS A 115 4.35 3.04 -7.62
N TYR A 116 3.25 2.57 -7.03
CA TYR A 116 2.72 1.23 -7.29
C TYR A 116 1.43 1.22 -8.12
N CYS A 117 0.74 2.35 -8.23
CA CYS A 117 -0.54 2.50 -8.93
C CYS A 117 -0.50 3.54 -10.06
N SER A 118 0.67 3.87 -10.61
CA SER A 118 0.80 4.84 -11.72
C SER A 118 -0.01 4.45 -12.97
N LYS A 119 -0.27 3.16 -13.19
CA LYS A 119 -1.16 2.71 -14.28
C LYS A 119 -2.63 3.16 -14.13
N PHE A 120 -3.04 3.52 -12.91
CA PHE A 120 -4.38 4.02 -12.59
C PHE A 120 -4.41 5.51 -12.28
N PHE A 121 -3.41 6.27 -12.77
CA PHE A 121 -3.22 7.69 -12.45
C PHE A 121 -4.51 8.50 -12.54
N ASP A 122 -5.25 8.37 -13.65
CA ASP A 122 -6.50 9.12 -13.88
C ASP A 122 -7.64 8.77 -12.92
N LYS A 123 -7.56 7.65 -12.21
CA LYS A 123 -8.58 7.24 -11.22
C LYS A 123 -8.28 7.74 -9.82
N TRP A 124 -7.00 7.87 -9.46
CA TRP A 124 -6.63 8.28 -8.11
C TRP A 124 -6.17 9.72 -8.01
N PHE A 125 -5.54 10.29 -9.03
CA PHE A 125 -4.89 11.59 -8.88
C PHE A 125 -5.92 12.68 -8.59
N ASP A 126 -5.77 13.30 -7.42
CA ASP A 126 -6.56 14.42 -6.94
C ASP A 126 -5.57 15.48 -6.42
N PRO A 127 -5.40 16.60 -7.14
CA PRO A 127 -4.39 17.60 -6.79
C PRO A 127 -4.72 18.36 -5.51
N ASP A 128 -5.95 18.29 -4.99
CA ASP A 128 -6.34 18.94 -3.73
C ASP A 128 -6.14 18.03 -2.53
N ARG A 129 -6.08 16.71 -2.74
CA ARG A 129 -5.79 15.72 -1.69
C ARG A 129 -4.34 15.28 -1.65
N TYR A 130 -3.64 15.31 -2.78
CA TYR A 130 -2.28 14.79 -2.87
C TYR A 130 -1.33 15.46 -1.87
N ASN A 131 -0.50 14.68 -1.18
CA ASN A 131 0.52 15.23 -0.28
C ASN A 131 1.71 15.80 -1.07
N TRP A 132 1.56 17.02 -1.58
CA TRP A 132 2.64 17.70 -2.30
C TRP A 132 3.92 17.84 -1.48
N LYS A 133 3.80 18.24 -0.20
CA LYS A 133 4.96 18.50 0.66
C LYS A 133 5.79 17.23 0.94
N GLY A 134 5.15 16.08 1.12
CA GLY A 134 5.83 14.82 1.43
C GLY A 134 6.09 13.91 0.23
N ALA A 135 5.37 14.10 -0.88
CA ALA A 135 5.31 13.13 -1.96
C ALA A 135 5.50 13.69 -3.38
N SER A 136 5.73 15.00 -3.59
CA SER A 136 5.96 15.57 -4.94
C SER A 136 7.00 14.80 -5.77
N TRP A 137 8.07 14.33 -5.13
CA TRP A 137 9.15 13.54 -5.71
C TRP A 137 8.63 12.27 -6.41
N ALA A 138 7.58 11.66 -5.86
CA ALA A 138 7.03 10.41 -6.38
C ALA A 138 6.24 10.64 -7.68
N LEU A 139 5.58 11.81 -7.85
CA LEU A 139 4.99 12.19 -9.13
C LEU A 139 6.06 12.35 -10.20
N ALA A 140 7.14 13.06 -9.89
CA ALA A 140 8.24 13.25 -10.82
C ALA A 140 8.88 11.91 -11.21
N GLN A 141 9.17 11.04 -10.23
CA GLN A 141 9.87 9.79 -10.48
C GLN A 141 9.01 8.72 -11.17
N TYR A 142 7.76 8.55 -10.74
CA TYR A 142 6.93 7.41 -11.16
C TYR A 142 5.76 7.78 -12.07
N CYS A 143 5.45 9.07 -12.17
CA CYS A 143 4.35 9.61 -12.96
C CYS A 143 4.81 10.70 -13.95
N SER A 144 6.09 10.72 -14.34
CA SER A 144 6.63 11.70 -15.31
C SER A 144 5.87 11.73 -16.63
N LYS A 145 5.40 10.58 -17.12
CA LYS A 145 4.57 10.49 -18.33
C LYS A 145 3.21 11.21 -18.24
N TYR A 146 2.79 11.62 -17.04
CA TYR A 146 1.58 12.39 -16.81
C TYR A 146 1.89 13.83 -16.37
N PHE A 147 3.10 14.33 -16.65
CA PHE A 147 3.58 15.65 -16.22
C PHE A 147 2.54 16.75 -16.44
N ASP A 148 1.95 16.83 -17.64
CA ASP A 148 0.95 17.84 -17.99
C ASP A 148 -0.33 17.80 -17.13
N LYS A 149 -0.60 16.68 -16.44
CA LYS A 149 -1.79 16.53 -15.58
C LYS A 149 -1.53 16.93 -14.13
N TRP A 150 -0.32 16.72 -13.62
CA TRP A 150 -0.01 17.01 -12.22
C TRP A 150 0.90 18.21 -12.03
N TRP A 151 1.57 18.72 -13.06
CA TRP A 151 2.48 19.83 -12.88
C TRP A 151 1.72 21.07 -12.39
N ASP A 152 2.06 21.51 -11.19
CA ASP A 152 1.58 22.76 -10.60
C ASP A 152 2.75 23.37 -9.83
N SER A 153 3.28 24.48 -10.36
CA SER A 153 4.45 25.14 -9.80
C SER A 153 4.20 25.70 -8.40
N PHE A 154 2.95 26.03 -8.05
CA PHE A 154 2.57 26.56 -6.72
C PHE A 154 2.41 25.46 -5.69
N LYS A 155 1.95 24.27 -6.09
CA LYS A 155 1.78 23.10 -5.20
C LYS A 155 3.06 22.27 -5.05
N PHE A 156 3.86 22.09 -6.11
CA PHE A 156 5.08 21.28 -6.07
C PHE A 156 6.06 21.74 -4.97
N ASP A 157 6.58 20.78 -4.21
CA ASP A 157 7.59 21.04 -3.18
C ASP A 157 8.96 21.32 -3.81
N ILE A 158 9.38 22.58 -3.76
CA ILE A 158 10.64 23.02 -4.36
C ILE A 158 11.88 22.38 -3.73
N ASN A 159 11.78 21.88 -2.49
CA ASN A 159 12.87 21.11 -1.86
C ASN A 159 13.13 19.79 -2.60
N GLN A 160 12.20 19.35 -3.44
CA GLN A 160 12.24 18.10 -4.20
C GLN A 160 12.52 18.35 -5.70
N ILE A 161 12.97 19.56 -6.08
CA ILE A 161 13.28 19.93 -7.47
C ILE A 161 14.34 19.03 -8.13
N GLY A 162 15.21 18.39 -7.34
CA GLY A 162 16.18 17.40 -7.84
C GLY A 162 15.52 16.26 -8.61
N PHE A 163 14.30 15.86 -8.21
CA PHE A 163 13.55 14.82 -8.89
C PHE A 163 13.01 15.28 -10.26
N LEU A 164 12.65 16.56 -10.42
CA LEU A 164 12.29 17.11 -11.74
C LEU A 164 13.48 17.06 -12.69
N LYS A 165 14.66 17.45 -12.23
CA LYS A 165 15.88 17.40 -13.04
C LYS A 165 16.22 15.97 -13.47
N MET A 166 16.03 15.00 -12.57
CA MET A 166 16.39 13.60 -12.82
C MET A 166 15.37 12.86 -13.69
N TYR A 167 14.08 13.11 -13.50
CA TYR A 167 13.00 12.30 -14.07
C TYR A 167 12.05 13.07 -15.00
N CYS A 168 12.13 14.39 -15.04
CA CYS A 168 11.29 15.28 -15.86
C CYS A 168 12.13 16.31 -16.63
N SER A 169 13.34 15.94 -17.05
CA SER A 169 14.26 16.81 -17.78
C SER A 169 13.70 17.25 -19.14
N GLU A 170 12.89 16.43 -19.79
CA GLU A 170 12.20 16.79 -21.04
C GLU A 170 11.28 18.00 -20.89
N TYR A 171 10.73 18.22 -19.68
CA TYR A 171 9.85 19.35 -19.35
C TYR A 171 10.60 20.53 -18.70
N GLU A 172 11.95 20.54 -18.69
CA GLU A 172 12.73 21.59 -18.01
C GLU A 172 12.38 23.00 -18.47
N HIS A 173 12.16 23.18 -19.77
CA HIS A 173 11.75 24.46 -20.34
C HIS A 173 10.42 24.98 -19.77
N ILE A 174 9.54 24.10 -19.29
CA ILE A 174 8.26 24.44 -18.65
C ILE A 174 8.49 24.75 -17.17
N TRP A 175 8.93 23.75 -16.39
CA TRP A 175 8.96 23.91 -14.93
C TRP A 175 9.97 24.95 -14.46
N ARG A 176 11.08 25.15 -15.18
CA ARG A 176 12.08 26.16 -14.84
C ARG A 176 11.52 27.57 -14.99
N LYS A 177 10.75 27.81 -16.05
CA LYS A 177 10.07 29.07 -16.31
C LYS A 177 8.99 29.34 -15.25
N ASP A 178 8.16 28.35 -14.97
CA ASP A 178 7.06 28.51 -14.01
C ASP A 178 7.57 28.76 -12.59
N LEU A 179 8.66 28.09 -12.17
CA LEU A 179 9.28 28.32 -10.88
C LEU A 179 9.94 29.71 -10.77
N GLN A 180 10.50 30.24 -11.85
CA GLN A 180 10.99 31.62 -11.88
C GLN A 180 9.84 32.62 -11.70
N LEU A 181 8.72 32.41 -12.41
CA LEU A 181 7.53 33.26 -12.26
C LEU A 181 6.96 33.17 -10.84
N ARG A 182 6.92 31.98 -10.23
CA ARG A 182 6.48 31.80 -8.82
C ARG A 182 7.27 32.66 -7.83
N VAL A 183 8.58 32.81 -8.04
CA VAL A 183 9.43 33.64 -7.17
C VAL A 183 9.13 35.13 -7.36
N LEU A 184 8.79 35.56 -8.57
CA LEU A 184 8.49 36.96 -8.89
C LEU A 184 7.14 37.45 -8.37
N PHE A 185 6.18 36.54 -8.17
CA PHE A 185 4.79 36.86 -7.76
C PHE A 185 4.46 36.41 -6.32
N ARG A 186 5.46 36.20 -5.47
CA ARG A 186 5.32 35.94 -4.03
C ARG A 186 5.61 37.19 -3.21
#